data_AF-A0A544ZBW6-F1
#
_entry.id   AF-A0A544ZBW6-F1
#
_cell.length_a   1.000
_cell.length_b   1.000
_cell.length_c   1.000
_cell.angle_alpha   90.00
_cell.angle_beta   90.00
_cell.angle_gamma   90.00
#
_symmetry.space_group_name_H-M   'P 1'
#
loop_
_entity.id
_entity.type
_entity.pdbx_description
1 polymer ?
#
loop_
_entity_poly.entity_id
_entity_poly.type
_entity_poly.pdbx_seq_one_letter_code
_entity_poly.pdbx_strand_id
1 'polypeptide(L)'
;MKGLATPAVIAVLAWTSPAAVPVEPTALAVMTWNVCTATNANCRLYQADAQQLAQIIGGYATSQPIRPDVIFLQEFCGGADRTLELGLQQRTGRKWTVRSLALTSNAGAPYACHADKSGRARGAQSIAIAVADDAVTFTSHPLSSPPWYVKRAVLCATIAAKRVRACGTHLSSGTRYDDRQPGAPYRTRQIKEMMAYAAKPGYRSVFGGDLNVAPPDSADGSAAGRRAIVPAYRAYRECDQNGTSRTGRWTHSADGRRKKLDYLFTSQSSKRQCHVAPPTSLSDHRPVYLRVEF
;
A
#
# COMPACT_ATOMS: atom_id res chain seq x y z
N MET A 1 -50.51 -63.74 38.21
CA MET A 1 -49.17 -63.46 37.65
C MET A 1 -49.05 -61.96 37.45
N LYS A 2 -48.24 -61.28 38.27
CA LYS A 2 -48.05 -59.81 38.23
C LYS A 2 -46.77 -59.52 37.45
N GLY A 3 -46.88 -58.80 36.33
CA GLY A 3 -45.73 -58.32 35.56
C GLY A 3 -45.26 -56.97 36.08
N LEU A 4 -44.01 -56.87 36.51
CA LEU A 4 -43.33 -55.61 36.82
C LEU A 4 -42.79 -54.99 35.53
N ALA A 5 -43.15 -53.72 35.28
CA ALA A 5 -42.57 -52.92 34.22
C ALA A 5 -41.38 -52.10 34.76
N THR A 6 -40.22 -52.27 34.14
CA THR A 6 -38.98 -51.53 34.40
C THR A 6 -39.02 -50.17 33.69
N PRO A 7 -38.66 -49.06 34.35
CA PRO A 7 -38.57 -47.76 33.68
C PRO A 7 -37.23 -47.64 32.93
N ALA A 8 -37.31 -47.25 31.66
CA ALA A 8 -36.13 -46.89 30.88
C ALA A 8 -35.69 -45.45 31.24
N VAL A 9 -34.46 -45.31 31.73
CA VAL A 9 -33.84 -44.00 31.99
C VAL A 9 -33.23 -43.48 30.69
N ILE A 10 -33.81 -42.41 30.14
CA ILE A 10 -33.25 -41.69 28.99
C ILE A 10 -32.20 -40.71 29.52
N ALA A 11 -30.93 -40.98 29.27
CA ALA A 11 -29.84 -40.05 29.56
C ALA A 11 -29.79 -38.96 28.47
N VAL A 12 -30.11 -37.72 28.85
CA VAL A 12 -29.94 -36.54 27.97
C VAL A 12 -28.47 -36.13 28.04
N LEU A 13 -27.70 -36.44 27.00
CA LEU A 13 -26.35 -35.91 26.82
C LEU A 13 -26.46 -34.42 26.48
N ALA A 14 -26.10 -33.56 27.43
CA ALA A 14 -25.97 -32.12 27.19
C ALA A 14 -24.71 -31.87 26.35
N TRP A 15 -24.89 -31.40 25.12
CA TRP A 15 -23.80 -30.98 24.25
C TRP A 15 -23.30 -29.62 24.76
N THR A 16 -22.21 -29.64 25.53
CA THR A 16 -21.49 -28.41 25.86
C THR A 16 -20.87 -27.86 24.58
N SER A 17 -21.41 -26.75 24.09
CA SER A 17 -20.80 -26.04 22.96
C SER A 17 -19.40 -25.60 23.37
N PRO A 18 -18.35 -25.89 22.58
CA PRO A 18 -17.01 -25.44 22.92
C PRO A 18 -17.00 -23.91 23.05
N ALA A 19 -16.42 -23.43 24.15
CA ALA A 19 -16.25 -22.00 24.38
C ALA A 19 -15.48 -21.41 23.19
N ALA A 20 -16.02 -20.34 22.59
CA ALA A 20 -15.35 -19.64 21.52
C ALA A 20 -14.00 -19.11 22.01
N VAL A 21 -12.91 -19.62 21.44
CA VAL A 21 -11.56 -19.11 21.73
C VAL A 21 -11.51 -17.65 21.28
N PRO A 22 -11.09 -16.70 22.14
CA PRO A 22 -10.91 -15.32 21.73
C PRO A 22 -9.94 -15.27 20.54
N VAL A 23 -10.39 -14.71 19.41
CA VAL A 23 -9.50 -14.42 18.29
C VAL A 23 -8.64 -13.24 18.71
N GLU A 24 -7.37 -13.48 18.97
CA GLU A 24 -6.39 -12.42 19.25
C GLU A 24 -6.46 -11.35 18.15
N PRO A 25 -6.55 -10.04 18.51
CA PRO A 25 -6.58 -8.96 17.54
C PRO A 25 -5.38 -9.06 16.61
N THR A 26 -5.64 -9.22 15.30
CA THR A 26 -4.55 -9.25 14.33
C THR A 26 -4.10 -7.81 14.06
N ALA A 27 -2.84 -7.51 14.41
CA ALA A 27 -2.21 -6.23 14.11
C ALA A 27 -1.37 -6.29 12.83
N LEU A 28 -1.43 -5.22 12.04
CA LEU A 28 -0.58 -5.00 10.87
C LEU A 28 -0.06 -3.57 10.87
N ALA A 29 1.24 -3.42 10.63
CA ALA A 29 1.83 -2.11 10.35
C ALA A 29 2.22 -2.01 8.87
N VAL A 30 1.87 -0.90 8.23
CA VAL A 30 2.11 -0.65 6.80
C VAL A 30 2.77 0.71 6.62
N MET A 31 3.78 0.77 5.76
CA MET A 31 4.39 2.00 5.27
C MET A 31 4.11 2.13 3.77
N THR A 32 3.86 3.35 3.29
CA THR A 32 3.95 3.66 1.86
C THR A 32 4.89 4.83 1.63
N TRP A 33 5.67 4.79 0.56
CA TRP A 33 6.54 5.89 0.16
C TRP A 33 6.86 5.87 -1.34
N ASN A 34 6.56 6.97 -2.05
CA ASN A 34 7.17 7.25 -3.34
C ASN A 34 8.64 7.66 -3.09
N VAL A 35 9.58 6.79 -3.47
CA VAL A 35 11.01 6.98 -3.18
C VAL A 35 11.70 7.88 -4.20
N CYS A 36 11.02 8.26 -5.29
CA CYS A 36 11.53 9.20 -6.29
C CYS A 36 12.93 8.82 -6.84
N THR A 37 13.16 7.53 -7.11
CA THR A 37 14.49 7.02 -7.51
C THR A 37 14.70 6.97 -9.02
N ALA A 38 13.59 6.99 -9.78
CA ALA A 38 13.58 6.60 -11.17
C ALA A 38 13.96 7.74 -12.12
N THR A 39 13.14 8.81 -12.18
CA THR A 39 13.15 9.78 -13.30
C THR A 39 13.24 11.25 -12.90
N ASN A 40 12.99 11.62 -11.65
CA ASN A 40 13.00 13.02 -11.23
C ASN A 40 14.37 13.43 -10.67
N ALA A 41 15.14 14.19 -11.46
CA ALA A 41 16.48 14.64 -11.09
C ALA A 41 16.54 15.60 -9.88
N ASN A 42 15.39 16.16 -9.47
CA ASN A 42 15.33 17.04 -8.28
C ASN A 42 15.34 16.25 -6.96
N CYS A 43 15.09 14.94 -6.99
CA CYS A 43 15.13 14.10 -5.80
C CYS A 43 16.55 13.66 -5.47
N ARG A 44 16.96 13.71 -4.19
CA ARG A 44 18.31 13.25 -3.81
C ARG A 44 18.49 11.73 -3.94
N LEU A 45 17.39 10.98 -4.01
CA LEU A 45 17.38 9.55 -4.31
C LEU A 45 17.47 9.23 -5.82
N TYR A 46 17.41 10.26 -6.68
CA TYR A 46 17.75 10.11 -8.09
C TYR A 46 19.20 9.61 -8.23
N GLN A 47 19.38 8.58 -9.05
CA GLN A 47 20.67 7.88 -9.22
C GLN A 47 21.29 7.28 -7.95
N ALA A 48 20.54 7.17 -6.85
CA ALA A 48 20.96 6.36 -5.70
C ALA A 48 21.16 4.91 -6.12
N ASP A 49 22.26 4.31 -5.67
CA ASP A 49 22.51 2.89 -5.88
C ASP A 49 21.64 2.02 -4.97
N ALA A 50 21.66 0.71 -5.23
CA ALA A 50 20.80 -0.25 -4.51
C ALA A 50 21.12 -0.31 -3.01
N GLN A 51 22.39 -0.18 -2.62
CA GLN A 51 22.83 -0.22 -1.22
C GLN A 51 22.36 1.03 -0.47
N GLN A 52 22.57 2.21 -1.04
CA GLN A 52 22.11 3.48 -0.50
C GLN A 52 20.58 3.46 -0.31
N LEU A 53 19.85 2.96 -1.32
CA LEU A 53 18.39 2.86 -1.26
C LEU A 53 17.93 1.90 -0.16
N ALA A 54 18.54 0.72 -0.05
CA ALA A 54 18.23 -0.24 1.00
C ALA A 54 18.52 0.30 2.41
N GLN A 55 19.65 0.99 2.59
CA GLN A 55 20.01 1.62 3.87
C GLN A 55 19.00 2.69 4.28
N ILE A 56 18.57 3.54 3.33
CA ILE A 56 17.61 4.62 3.58
C ILE A 56 16.22 4.07 3.89
N ILE A 57 15.71 3.15 3.08
CA ILE A 57 14.38 2.55 3.30
C ILE A 57 14.37 1.75 4.61
N GLY A 58 15.41 0.94 4.86
CA GLY A 58 15.60 0.28 6.13
C GLY A 58 15.65 1.29 7.28
N GLY A 59 16.31 2.44 7.07
CA GLY A 59 16.28 3.67 7.88
C GLY A 59 14.91 3.99 8.44
N TYR A 60 14.01 4.27 7.50
CA TYR A 60 12.62 4.63 7.76
C TYR A 60 11.81 3.47 8.33
N ALA A 61 12.17 2.21 8.05
CA ALA A 61 11.48 1.05 8.61
C ALA A 61 11.73 0.84 10.12
N THR A 62 12.81 1.38 10.70
CA THR A 62 13.11 1.18 12.14
C THR A 62 13.13 2.44 12.99
N SER A 63 13.30 3.62 12.38
CA SER A 63 13.43 4.90 13.10
C SER A 63 12.11 5.61 13.39
N GLN A 64 11.01 5.21 12.74
CA GLN A 64 9.71 5.87 12.93
C GLN A 64 8.89 5.20 14.04
N PRO A 65 7.90 5.91 14.64
CA PRO A 65 7.06 5.37 15.72
C PRO A 65 6.29 4.09 15.34
N ILE A 66 6.03 3.88 14.04
CA ILE A 66 5.39 2.67 13.52
C ILE A 66 6.42 1.91 12.69
N ARG A 67 6.77 0.69 13.14
CA ARG A 67 7.66 -0.24 12.43
C ARG A 67 6.81 -1.12 11.49
N PRO A 68 6.94 -0.99 10.16
CA PRO A 68 6.06 -1.68 9.22
C PRO A 68 6.35 -3.19 9.13
N ASP A 69 5.29 -3.96 8.90
CA ASP A 69 5.32 -5.34 8.42
C ASP A 69 5.19 -5.40 6.89
N VAL A 70 4.58 -4.37 6.29
CA VAL A 70 4.42 -4.25 4.85
C VAL A 70 4.90 -2.87 4.41
N ILE A 71 5.64 -2.81 3.32
CA ILE A 71 6.12 -1.57 2.73
C ILE A 71 5.66 -1.51 1.27
N PHE A 72 4.96 -0.45 0.89
CA PHE A 72 4.67 -0.13 -0.52
C PHE A 72 5.64 0.96 -0.99
N LEU A 73 6.29 0.74 -2.13
CA LEU A 73 7.21 1.70 -2.74
C LEU A 73 6.74 2.06 -4.14
N GLN A 74 6.76 3.36 -4.44
CA GLN A 74 6.48 3.90 -5.77
C GLN A 74 7.73 4.60 -6.32
N GLU A 75 7.85 4.65 -7.64
CA GLU A 75 9.06 5.11 -8.35
C GLU A 75 10.34 4.45 -7.86
N PHE A 76 10.23 3.18 -7.54
CA PHE A 76 11.32 2.32 -7.14
C PHE A 76 12.03 1.78 -8.39
N CYS A 77 13.34 1.58 -8.33
CA CYS A 77 14.09 0.94 -9.40
C CYS A 77 14.28 -0.56 -9.11
N GLY A 78 13.61 -1.42 -9.89
CA GLY A 78 13.50 -2.86 -9.64
C GLY A 78 14.84 -3.62 -9.53
N GLY A 79 15.93 -3.06 -10.07
CA GLY A 79 17.28 -3.63 -9.89
C GLY A 79 17.75 -3.67 -8.43
N ALA A 80 17.07 -2.98 -7.51
CA ALA A 80 17.38 -2.97 -6.09
C ALA A 80 16.59 -4.00 -5.25
N ASP A 81 15.72 -4.83 -5.84
CA ASP A 81 14.84 -5.77 -5.11
C ASP A 81 15.61 -6.63 -4.09
N ARG A 82 16.63 -7.37 -4.54
CA ARG A 82 17.40 -8.28 -3.68
C ARG A 82 18.21 -7.52 -2.61
N THR A 83 18.78 -6.38 -2.97
CA THR A 83 19.55 -5.56 -2.02
C THR A 83 18.66 -4.96 -0.95
N LEU A 84 17.45 -4.52 -1.31
CA LEU A 84 16.44 -4.05 -0.37
C LEU A 84 16.01 -5.17 0.58
N GLU A 85 15.72 -6.36 0.05
CA GLU A 85 15.34 -7.53 0.85
C GLU A 85 16.41 -7.84 1.90
N LEU A 86 17.66 -8.03 1.47
CA LEU A 86 18.79 -8.30 2.37
C LEU A 86 19.01 -7.18 3.39
N GLY A 87 18.93 -5.92 2.96
CA GLY A 87 19.10 -4.77 3.84
C GLY A 87 18.01 -4.67 4.91
N LEU A 88 16.74 -4.94 4.55
CA LEU A 88 15.64 -4.99 5.51
C LEU A 88 15.82 -6.14 6.50
N GLN A 89 16.26 -7.31 6.04
CA GLN A 89 16.53 -8.45 6.93
C GLN A 89 17.63 -8.13 7.94
N GLN A 90 18.77 -7.62 7.45
CA GLN A 90 19.88 -7.23 8.29
C GLN A 90 19.48 -6.19 9.33
N ARG A 91 18.69 -5.19 8.93
CA ARG A 91 18.39 -4.03 9.77
C ARG A 91 17.26 -4.27 10.77
N THR A 92 16.37 -5.20 10.48
CA THR A 92 15.18 -5.48 11.32
C THR A 92 15.27 -6.80 12.09
N GLY A 93 16.20 -7.69 11.73
CA GLY A 93 16.28 -9.05 12.28
C GLY A 93 15.10 -9.96 11.91
N ARG A 94 14.23 -9.52 11.00
CA ARG A 94 13.08 -10.28 10.49
C ARG A 94 13.37 -10.76 9.08
N LYS A 95 12.80 -11.88 8.68
CA LYS A 95 12.81 -12.26 7.27
C LYS A 95 11.90 -11.33 6.47
N TRP A 96 12.32 -11.01 5.25
CA TRP A 96 11.55 -10.16 4.34
C TRP A 96 11.50 -10.81 2.97
N THR A 97 10.40 -10.60 2.28
CA THR A 97 10.29 -10.90 0.85
C THR A 97 9.92 -9.64 0.10
N VAL A 98 10.66 -9.34 -0.97
CA VAL A 98 10.41 -8.20 -1.85
C VAL A 98 9.92 -8.67 -3.21
N ARG A 99 8.89 -7.99 -3.73
CA ARG A 99 8.43 -8.15 -5.11
C ARG A 99 8.25 -6.79 -5.74
N SER A 100 8.80 -6.58 -6.93
CA SER A 100 8.50 -5.42 -7.77
C SER A 100 7.76 -5.80 -9.05
N LEU A 101 7.12 -4.79 -9.64
CA LEU A 101 6.48 -4.86 -10.94
C LEU A 101 6.91 -3.64 -11.76
N ALA A 102 7.61 -3.91 -12.86
CA ALA A 102 8.04 -2.88 -13.80
C ALA A 102 6.85 -2.21 -14.47
N LEU A 103 6.89 -0.88 -14.52
CA LEU A 103 5.95 -0.08 -15.29
C LEU A 103 6.36 -0.13 -16.76
N THR A 104 5.36 -0.23 -17.64
CA THR A 104 5.57 -0.41 -19.08
C THR A 104 4.84 0.64 -19.89
N SER A 105 5.36 0.94 -21.07
CA SER A 105 4.69 1.75 -22.07
C SER A 105 3.48 1.01 -22.64
N ASN A 106 2.70 1.68 -23.49
CA ASN A 106 1.60 1.01 -24.17
C ASN A 106 2.07 -0.19 -25.03
N ALA A 107 3.26 -0.07 -25.64
CA ALA A 107 3.91 -1.12 -26.41
C ALA A 107 4.52 -2.25 -25.55
N GLY A 108 4.44 -2.15 -24.22
CA GLY A 108 4.97 -3.16 -23.30
C GLY A 108 6.45 -2.99 -22.95
N ALA A 109 7.14 -2.00 -23.52
CA ALA A 109 8.53 -1.72 -23.18
C ALA A 109 8.64 -1.17 -21.74
N PRO A 110 9.53 -1.71 -20.88
CA PRO A 110 9.72 -1.19 -19.53
C PRO A 110 10.34 0.21 -19.56
N TYR A 111 9.94 1.06 -18.60
CA TYR A 111 10.60 2.34 -18.39
C TYR A 111 11.90 2.11 -17.64
N ALA A 112 13.04 2.26 -18.31
CA ALA A 112 14.34 2.13 -17.66
C ALA A 112 14.54 3.22 -16.61
N CYS A 113 15.04 2.84 -15.44
CA CYS A 113 15.59 3.82 -14.51
C CYS A 113 16.87 4.41 -15.10
N HIS A 114 17.11 5.70 -14.83
CA HIS A 114 18.42 6.28 -15.10
C HIS A 114 19.51 5.48 -14.37
N ALA A 115 20.68 5.33 -14.99
CA ALA A 115 21.81 4.66 -14.38
C ALA A 115 22.21 5.35 -13.05
N ASP A 116 22.82 4.61 -12.13
CA ASP A 116 23.37 5.20 -10.91
C ASP A 116 24.54 6.16 -11.22
N LYS A 117 25.08 6.80 -10.19
CA LYS A 117 26.20 7.75 -10.34
C LYS A 117 27.48 7.14 -10.91
N SER A 118 27.61 5.81 -10.88
CA SER A 118 28.73 5.06 -11.46
C SER A 118 28.41 4.50 -12.85
N GLY A 119 27.25 4.88 -13.44
CA GLY A 119 26.82 4.40 -14.74
C GLY A 119 26.21 3.00 -14.75
N ARG A 120 25.97 2.38 -13.58
CA ARG A 120 25.39 1.03 -13.50
C ARG A 120 23.88 1.07 -13.74
N ALA A 121 23.39 0.09 -14.48
CA ALA A 121 21.95 -0.07 -14.70
C ALA A 121 21.22 -0.36 -13.38
N ARG A 122 20.05 0.24 -13.20
CA ARG A 122 19.21 0.07 -11.99
C ARG A 122 17.88 -0.66 -12.25
N GLY A 123 17.75 -1.29 -13.42
CA GLY A 123 16.53 -1.96 -13.85
C GLY A 123 15.46 -0.97 -14.32
N ALA A 124 14.20 -1.36 -14.17
CA ALA A 124 13.05 -0.56 -14.58
C ALA A 124 12.41 0.20 -13.41
N GLN A 125 11.76 1.32 -13.72
CA GLN A 125 10.84 1.99 -12.80
C GLN A 125 9.69 1.07 -12.48
N SER A 126 9.41 0.90 -11.20
CA SER A 126 8.51 -0.11 -10.67
C SER A 126 7.67 0.43 -9.51
N ILE A 127 6.58 -0.28 -9.23
CA ILE A 127 6.01 -0.34 -7.88
C ILE A 127 6.58 -1.58 -7.18
N ALA A 128 6.80 -1.50 -5.87
CA ALA A 128 7.29 -2.64 -5.09
C ALA A 128 6.50 -2.82 -3.79
N ILE A 129 6.48 -4.06 -3.32
CA ILE A 129 5.97 -4.44 -2.01
C ILE A 129 7.04 -5.25 -1.29
N ALA A 130 7.31 -4.92 -0.03
CA ALA A 130 8.13 -5.72 0.87
C ALA A 130 7.25 -6.19 2.03
N VAL A 131 7.37 -7.47 2.41
CA VAL A 131 6.59 -8.05 3.51
C VAL A 131 7.51 -8.78 4.47
N ALA A 132 7.34 -8.52 5.77
CA ALA A 132 8.04 -9.19 6.86
C ALA A 132 7.30 -10.49 7.25
N ASP A 133 7.25 -11.46 6.35
CA ASP A 133 6.61 -12.77 6.55
C ASP A 133 7.18 -13.79 5.55
N ASP A 134 7.29 -15.04 5.98
CA ASP A 134 7.76 -16.16 5.14
C ASP A 134 6.63 -16.73 4.25
N ALA A 135 5.37 -16.54 4.66
CA ALA A 135 4.20 -17.12 4.01
C ALA A 135 3.34 -16.04 3.33
N VAL A 136 3.88 -15.44 2.27
CA VAL A 136 3.22 -14.41 1.47
C VAL A 136 3.02 -14.84 0.02
N THR A 137 1.83 -14.58 -0.52
CA THR A 137 1.54 -14.74 -1.96
C THR A 137 1.38 -13.37 -2.62
N PHE A 138 2.19 -13.10 -3.65
CA PHE A 138 2.09 -11.87 -4.44
C PHE A 138 1.23 -12.06 -5.69
N THR A 139 0.37 -11.08 -5.98
CA THR A 139 -0.38 -11.01 -7.24
C THR A 139 -0.35 -9.59 -7.78
N SER A 140 -0.13 -9.43 -9.08
CA SER A 140 -0.27 -8.15 -9.78
C SER A 140 -1.58 -8.09 -10.56
N HIS A 141 -2.14 -6.89 -10.68
CA HIS A 141 -3.34 -6.64 -11.47
C HIS A 141 -3.12 -5.38 -12.30
N PRO A 142 -3.31 -5.41 -13.63
CA PRO A 142 -3.26 -4.19 -14.42
C PRO A 142 -4.40 -3.26 -14.00
N LEU A 143 -4.16 -1.96 -14.13
CA LEU A 143 -5.19 -0.95 -13.96
C LEU A 143 -5.55 -0.32 -15.29
N SER A 144 -6.76 0.23 -15.39
CA SER A 144 -7.16 1.10 -16.49
C SER A 144 -6.15 2.25 -16.63
N SER A 145 -5.47 2.32 -17.76
CA SER A 145 -4.46 3.35 -18.04
C SER A 145 -4.71 4.05 -19.36
N PRO A 146 -4.31 5.33 -19.49
CA PRO A 146 -4.35 6.02 -20.77
C PRO A 146 -3.46 5.28 -21.81
N PRO A 147 -3.96 5.04 -23.04
CA PRO A 147 -3.23 4.25 -24.04
C PRO A 147 -1.99 4.94 -24.60
N TRP A 148 -1.77 6.22 -24.27
CA TRP A 148 -0.63 7.02 -24.72
C TRP A 148 0.44 7.23 -23.64
N TYR A 149 0.31 6.60 -22.47
CA TYR A 149 1.25 6.79 -21.37
C TYR A 149 1.52 5.48 -20.60
N VAL A 150 2.10 5.60 -19.42
CA VAL A 150 2.52 4.49 -18.56
C VAL A 150 1.33 3.61 -18.15
N LYS A 151 1.44 2.30 -18.38
CA LYS A 151 0.53 1.29 -17.82
C LYS A 151 0.73 1.21 -16.31
N ARG A 152 -0.35 1.40 -15.57
CA ARG A 152 -0.41 1.33 -14.10
C ARG A 152 -0.90 -0.06 -13.68
N ALA A 153 -0.57 -0.42 -12.45
CA ALA A 153 -0.94 -1.70 -11.88
C ALA A 153 -1.05 -1.60 -10.36
N VAL A 154 -1.68 -2.60 -9.76
CA VAL A 154 -1.69 -2.83 -8.32
C VAL A 154 -0.86 -4.07 -8.04
N LEU A 155 -0.03 -4.03 -7.00
CA LEU A 155 0.68 -5.18 -6.49
C LEU A 155 0.16 -5.51 -5.09
N CYS A 156 -0.38 -6.73 -4.93
CA CYS A 156 -0.97 -7.18 -3.69
C CYS A 156 -0.16 -8.32 -3.06
N ALA A 157 0.02 -8.27 -1.76
CA ALA A 157 0.44 -9.39 -0.91
C ALA A 157 -0.77 -9.96 -0.16
N THR A 158 -0.92 -11.28 -0.20
CA THR A 158 -1.83 -12.01 0.69
C THR A 158 -1.00 -12.64 1.80
N ILE A 159 -1.27 -12.24 3.04
CA ILE A 159 -0.60 -12.73 4.25
C ILE A 159 -1.60 -13.65 4.96
N ALA A 160 -1.51 -14.95 4.66
CA ALA A 160 -2.50 -15.92 5.09
C ALA A 160 -2.58 -16.04 6.62
N ALA A 161 -1.41 -16.05 7.29
CA ALA A 161 -1.31 -16.12 8.75
C ALA A 161 -2.02 -14.96 9.47
N LYS A 162 -2.09 -13.78 8.84
CA LYS A 162 -2.79 -12.60 9.36
C LYS A 162 -4.20 -12.42 8.78
N ARG A 163 -4.61 -13.23 7.79
CA ARG A 163 -5.82 -13.02 7.00
C ARG A 163 -5.92 -11.59 6.45
N VAL A 164 -4.81 -11.02 5.99
CA VAL A 164 -4.76 -9.68 5.39
C VAL A 164 -4.40 -9.76 3.91
N ARG A 165 -5.07 -8.96 3.08
CA ARG A 165 -4.63 -8.61 1.73
C ARG A 165 -4.17 -7.14 1.71
N ALA A 166 -2.89 -6.94 1.46
CA ALA A 166 -2.23 -5.64 1.43
C ALA A 166 -1.88 -5.25 -0.01
N CYS A 167 -2.43 -4.16 -0.54
CA CYS A 167 -2.25 -3.78 -1.96
C CYS A 167 -1.66 -2.37 -2.13
N GLY A 168 -0.53 -2.27 -2.82
CA GLY A 168 0.15 -1.02 -3.15
C GLY A 168 0.03 -0.66 -4.63
N THR A 169 -0.01 0.63 -4.95
CA THR A 169 -0.01 1.12 -6.36
C THR A 169 0.71 2.46 -6.51
N HIS A 170 0.84 2.92 -7.75
CA HIS A 170 1.17 4.29 -8.13
C HIS A 170 0.22 4.69 -9.27
N LEU A 171 -0.79 5.51 -8.98
CA LEU A 171 -1.79 5.90 -9.97
C LEU A 171 -1.26 6.89 -11.00
N SER A 172 -2.01 7.08 -12.09
CA SER A 172 -1.70 8.10 -13.09
C SER A 172 -1.57 9.48 -12.42
N SER A 173 -0.64 10.32 -12.89
CA SER A 173 -0.28 11.61 -12.29
C SER A 173 -1.41 12.65 -12.37
N GLY A 174 -2.39 12.42 -13.25
CA GLY A 174 -3.53 13.32 -13.40
C GLY A 174 -3.17 14.66 -14.03
N THR A 175 -2.02 14.73 -14.68
CA THR A 175 -1.62 15.81 -15.57
C THR A 175 -2.57 15.91 -16.76
N ARG A 176 -2.52 17.04 -17.48
CA ARG A 176 -3.37 17.27 -18.66
C ARG A 176 -3.26 16.12 -19.67
N TYR A 177 -2.12 15.43 -19.76
CA TYR A 177 -1.97 14.29 -20.65
C TYR A 177 -2.58 12.99 -20.09
N ASP A 178 -2.51 12.72 -18.80
CA ASP A 178 -3.09 11.50 -18.22
C ASP A 178 -4.62 11.51 -18.22
N ASP A 179 -5.23 12.68 -17.96
CA ASP A 179 -6.68 12.86 -17.84
C ASP A 179 -7.21 13.84 -18.91
N ARG A 180 -6.79 13.66 -20.18
CA ARG A 180 -7.23 14.50 -21.32
C ARG A 180 -8.75 14.50 -21.54
N GLN A 181 -9.42 13.43 -21.13
CA GLN A 181 -10.87 13.31 -21.24
C GLN A 181 -11.57 13.95 -20.04
N PRO A 182 -12.73 14.62 -20.22
CA PRO A 182 -13.51 15.15 -19.11
C PRO A 182 -13.75 14.10 -18.02
N GLY A 183 -13.54 14.49 -16.75
CA GLY A 183 -13.92 13.69 -15.58
C GLY A 183 -12.82 12.89 -14.89
N ALA A 184 -11.53 13.11 -15.19
CA ALA A 184 -10.42 12.33 -14.61
C ALA A 184 -10.70 10.81 -14.60
N PRO A 185 -11.08 10.24 -15.78
CA PRO A 185 -11.68 8.92 -15.82
C PRO A 185 -10.73 7.84 -15.35
N TYR A 186 -9.42 7.97 -15.63
CA TYR A 186 -8.47 6.92 -15.32
C TYR A 186 -8.25 6.79 -13.83
N ARG A 187 -7.91 7.86 -13.09
CA ARG A 187 -7.75 7.78 -11.63
C ARG A 187 -9.03 7.31 -10.93
N THR A 188 -10.21 7.76 -11.42
CA THR A 188 -11.49 7.29 -10.88
C THR A 188 -11.71 5.79 -11.08
N ARG A 189 -11.40 5.25 -12.27
CA ARG A 189 -11.48 3.80 -12.55
C ARG A 189 -10.43 3.02 -11.77
N GLN A 190 -9.19 3.51 -11.77
CA GLN A 190 -8.05 2.93 -11.06
C GLN A 190 -8.33 2.76 -9.56
N ILE A 191 -8.91 3.77 -8.91
CA ILE A 191 -9.27 3.69 -7.48
C ILE A 191 -10.33 2.60 -7.25
N LYS A 192 -11.36 2.52 -8.10
CA LYS A 192 -12.40 1.47 -8.00
C LYS A 192 -11.82 0.07 -8.21
N GLU A 193 -10.99 -0.09 -9.24
CA GLU A 193 -10.29 -1.35 -9.54
C GLU A 193 -9.39 -1.77 -8.38
N MET A 194 -8.60 -0.83 -7.85
CA MET A 194 -7.74 -1.08 -6.69
C MET A 194 -8.53 -1.51 -5.45
N MET A 195 -9.64 -0.85 -5.15
CA MET A 195 -10.54 -1.26 -4.06
C MET A 195 -11.07 -2.69 -4.30
N ALA A 196 -11.47 -3.01 -5.53
CA ALA A 196 -11.94 -4.35 -5.90
C ALA A 196 -10.84 -5.41 -5.74
N TYR A 197 -9.60 -5.12 -6.15
CA TYR A 197 -8.46 -6.03 -6.01
C TYR A 197 -7.99 -6.18 -4.56
N ALA A 198 -8.17 -5.16 -3.73
CA ALA A 198 -7.89 -5.21 -2.30
C ALA A 198 -8.95 -6.00 -1.52
N ALA A 199 -10.20 -6.00 -1.99
CA ALA A 199 -11.27 -6.82 -1.43
C ALA A 199 -11.01 -8.30 -1.77
N LYS A 200 -10.82 -9.13 -0.74
CA LYS A 200 -10.70 -10.59 -0.88
C LYS A 200 -11.58 -11.27 0.17
N PRO A 201 -12.52 -12.15 -0.22
CA PRO A 201 -13.39 -12.84 0.73
C PRO A 201 -12.60 -13.55 1.83
N GLY A 202 -12.98 -13.33 3.09
CA GLY A 202 -12.33 -13.90 4.26
C GLY A 202 -11.04 -13.20 4.72
N TYR A 203 -10.63 -12.11 4.05
CA TYR A 203 -9.45 -11.31 4.37
C TYR A 203 -9.83 -9.87 4.69
N ARG A 204 -9.08 -9.24 5.58
CA ARG A 204 -9.11 -7.79 5.83
C ARG A 204 -8.24 -7.08 4.79
N SER A 205 -8.63 -5.88 4.38
CA SER A 205 -7.93 -5.12 3.33
C SER A 205 -7.15 -3.97 3.94
N VAL A 206 -5.88 -3.83 3.52
CA VAL A 206 -5.13 -2.58 3.63
C VAL A 206 -4.63 -2.22 2.25
N PHE A 207 -4.80 -0.98 1.82
CA PHE A 207 -4.34 -0.58 0.50
C PHE A 207 -3.91 0.87 0.45
N GLY A 208 -3.12 1.22 -0.56
CA GLY A 208 -2.67 2.59 -0.72
C GLY A 208 -1.51 2.74 -1.69
N GLY A 209 -0.75 3.81 -1.48
CA GLY A 209 0.29 4.24 -2.40
C GLY A 209 0.24 5.74 -2.66
N ASP A 210 1.03 6.16 -3.64
CA ASP A 210 0.84 7.44 -4.31
C ASP A 210 -0.36 7.34 -5.24
N LEU A 211 -1.48 7.93 -4.81
CA LEU A 211 -2.73 7.89 -5.56
C LEU A 211 -2.87 9.10 -6.50
N ASN A 212 -1.92 10.04 -6.48
CA ASN A 212 -1.91 11.22 -7.33
C ASN A 212 -3.23 12.01 -7.34
N VAL A 213 -4.03 11.93 -6.27
CA VAL A 213 -5.31 12.64 -6.13
C VAL A 213 -5.29 13.45 -4.86
N ALA A 214 -5.87 14.65 -4.92
CA ALA A 214 -6.08 15.46 -3.72
C ALA A 214 -7.27 14.91 -2.91
N PRO A 215 -7.27 15.10 -1.58
CA PRO A 215 -8.36 14.68 -0.71
C PRO A 215 -9.68 15.40 -1.02
N PRO A 216 -10.85 14.80 -0.76
CA PRO A 216 -12.15 15.37 -1.14
C PRO A 216 -12.38 16.80 -0.60
N ASP A 217 -11.97 17.01 0.65
CA ASP A 217 -12.22 18.26 1.39
C ASP A 217 -11.04 19.25 1.27
N SER A 218 -10.03 18.93 0.46
CA SER A 218 -8.88 19.83 0.23
C SER A 218 -9.24 21.00 -0.68
N ALA A 219 -8.58 22.14 -0.48
CA ALA A 219 -8.56 23.25 -1.42
C ALA A 219 -7.65 22.98 -2.63
N ASP A 220 -6.74 22.02 -2.52
CA ASP A 220 -5.80 21.66 -3.57
C ASP A 220 -6.39 20.69 -4.61
N GLY A 221 -5.86 20.75 -5.83
CA GLY A 221 -6.17 19.81 -6.90
C GLY A 221 -7.50 20.08 -7.60
N SER A 222 -7.71 19.42 -8.75
CA SER A 222 -8.92 19.61 -9.54
C SER A 222 -10.14 19.00 -8.84
N ALA A 223 -11.32 19.59 -9.06
CA ALA A 223 -12.57 19.05 -8.51
C ALA A 223 -12.83 17.60 -8.99
N ALA A 224 -12.43 17.25 -10.21
CA ALA A 224 -12.52 15.88 -10.71
C ALA A 224 -11.60 14.93 -9.93
N GLY A 225 -10.34 15.30 -9.68
CA GLY A 225 -9.41 14.50 -8.89
C GLY A 225 -9.88 14.29 -7.45
N ARG A 226 -10.40 15.35 -6.81
CA ARG A 226 -10.98 15.27 -5.45
C ARG A 226 -12.20 14.35 -5.39
N ARG A 227 -13.04 14.34 -6.44
CA ARG A 227 -14.18 13.42 -6.55
C ARG A 227 -13.77 11.96 -6.76
N ALA A 228 -12.65 11.71 -7.46
CA ALA A 228 -12.18 10.37 -7.78
C ALA A 228 -11.92 9.49 -6.54
N ILE A 229 -11.43 10.09 -5.44
CA ILE A 229 -11.08 9.39 -4.20
C ILE A 229 -12.24 9.25 -3.20
N VAL A 230 -13.36 9.95 -3.43
CA VAL A 230 -14.54 9.89 -2.54
C VAL A 230 -15.04 8.47 -2.28
N PRO A 231 -15.11 7.54 -3.25
CA PRO A 231 -15.52 6.17 -3.00
C PRO A 231 -14.65 5.44 -1.96
N ALA A 232 -13.33 5.67 -1.96
CA ALA A 232 -12.43 5.07 -0.98
C ALA A 232 -12.74 5.58 0.44
N TYR A 233 -12.94 6.89 0.62
CA TYR A 233 -13.35 7.48 1.90
C TYR A 233 -14.76 7.06 2.37
N ARG A 234 -15.65 6.67 1.45
CA ARG A 234 -16.99 6.17 1.80
C ARG A 234 -16.97 4.73 2.29
N ALA A 235 -16.12 3.89 1.73
CA ALA A 235 -16.06 2.45 2.04
C ALA A 235 -14.99 2.10 3.08
N TYR A 236 -13.97 2.93 3.24
CA TYR A 236 -12.79 2.67 4.06
C TYR A 236 -12.44 3.88 4.91
N ARG A 237 -11.60 3.64 5.91
CA ARG A 237 -11.00 4.68 6.74
C ARG A 237 -9.59 4.96 6.28
N GLU A 238 -9.30 6.23 6.00
CA GLU A 238 -7.94 6.66 5.65
C GLU A 238 -7.09 6.93 6.89
N CYS A 239 -5.79 6.64 6.77
CA CYS A 239 -4.80 6.77 7.83
C CYS A 239 -4.85 8.14 8.50
N ASP A 240 -4.72 9.22 7.73
CA ASP A 240 -4.60 10.58 8.27
C ASP A 240 -5.92 11.34 8.31
N GLN A 241 -7.05 10.62 8.30
CA GLN A 241 -8.39 11.18 8.44
C GLN A 241 -8.71 11.46 9.90
N ASN A 242 -9.12 12.69 10.24
CA ASN A 242 -9.54 13.05 11.59
C ASN A 242 -11.05 13.32 11.66
N GLY A 243 -11.79 12.56 12.47
CA GLY A 243 -13.25 12.65 12.52
C GLY A 243 -13.88 12.51 11.14
N THR A 244 -14.68 13.49 10.72
CA THR A 244 -15.29 13.60 9.39
C THR A 244 -14.41 14.31 8.36
N SER A 245 -13.33 14.97 8.78
CA SER A 245 -12.44 15.74 7.90
C SER A 245 -11.57 14.82 7.05
N ARG A 246 -11.64 14.98 5.73
CA ARG A 246 -10.85 14.23 4.73
C ARG A 246 -9.87 15.15 4.02
N THR A 247 -9.06 15.86 4.80
CA THR A 247 -7.96 16.70 4.30
C THR A 247 -6.60 16.05 4.52
N GLY A 248 -6.32 15.52 5.72
CA GLY A 248 -5.03 14.93 6.09
C GLY A 248 -3.84 15.89 5.95
N ARG A 249 -2.66 15.46 6.38
CA ARG A 249 -1.40 16.18 6.18
C ARG A 249 -0.88 15.94 4.77
N TRP A 250 -0.22 16.96 4.23
CA TRP A 250 0.46 16.86 2.94
C TRP A 250 1.58 15.82 2.99
N THR A 251 1.77 15.14 1.86
CA THR A 251 2.76 14.06 1.70
C THR A 251 3.71 14.34 0.55
N HIS A 252 3.33 15.19 -0.42
CA HIS A 252 4.15 15.60 -1.55
C HIS A 252 4.44 17.12 -1.50
N SER A 253 5.65 17.51 -1.89
CA SER A 253 6.08 18.91 -2.00
C SER A 253 6.96 19.13 -3.23
N ALA A 254 6.48 19.92 -4.18
CA ALA A 254 7.26 20.36 -5.34
C ALA A 254 6.86 21.80 -5.72
N ASP A 255 7.81 22.56 -6.29
CA ASP A 255 7.58 23.93 -6.78
C ASP A 255 6.94 24.87 -5.76
N GLY A 256 7.36 24.77 -4.50
CA GLY A 256 6.80 25.57 -3.39
C GLY A 256 5.37 25.20 -2.99
N ARG A 257 4.78 24.15 -3.58
CA ARG A 257 3.41 23.68 -3.30
C ARG A 257 3.42 22.37 -2.55
N ARG A 258 2.54 22.25 -1.56
CA ARG A 258 2.36 21.05 -0.73
C ARG A 258 0.99 20.44 -1.00
N LYS A 259 0.93 19.12 -1.17
CA LYS A 259 -0.30 18.38 -1.43
C LYS A 259 -0.30 17.05 -0.69
N LYS A 260 -1.48 16.54 -0.31
CA LYS A 260 -1.63 15.14 0.10
C LYS A 260 -1.91 14.31 -1.15
N LEU A 261 -1.04 13.36 -1.45
CA LEU A 261 -1.14 12.44 -2.59
C LEU A 261 -0.94 10.98 -2.19
N ASP A 262 -0.33 10.72 -1.04
CA ASP A 262 -0.04 9.39 -0.51
C ASP A 262 -1.06 9.01 0.56
N TYR A 263 -1.55 7.78 0.46
CA TYR A 263 -2.66 7.29 1.28
C TYR A 263 -2.41 5.85 1.74
N LEU A 264 -2.97 5.53 2.89
CA LEU A 264 -3.20 4.16 3.36
C LEU A 264 -4.64 4.10 3.87
N PHE A 265 -5.41 3.14 3.37
CA PHE A 265 -6.79 2.88 3.75
C PHE A 265 -6.91 1.50 4.40
N THR A 266 -7.85 1.38 5.34
CA THR A 266 -8.22 0.13 5.99
C THR A 266 -9.73 0.09 6.26
N SER A 267 -10.26 -1.04 6.75
CA SER A 267 -11.67 -1.18 7.12
C SER A 267 -12.13 -0.12 8.12
N GLN A 268 -13.40 0.31 8.00
CA GLN A 268 -13.97 1.37 8.84
C GLN A 268 -14.01 1.03 10.34
N SER A 269 -14.21 -0.24 10.67
CA SER A 269 -14.32 -0.73 12.05
C SER A 269 -12.97 -0.90 12.76
N SER A 270 -11.86 -0.73 12.04
CA SER A 270 -10.53 -1.00 12.58
C SER A 270 -10.04 0.11 13.51
N LYS A 271 -9.37 -0.28 14.60
CA LYS A 271 -8.57 0.66 15.38
C LYS A 271 -7.31 0.99 14.58
N ARG A 272 -6.96 2.27 14.50
CA ARG A 272 -5.84 2.75 13.69
C ARG A 272 -4.98 3.77 14.42
N GLN A 273 -3.69 3.71 14.16
CA GLN A 273 -2.73 4.76 14.46
C GLN A 273 -2.05 5.19 13.17
N CYS A 274 -1.93 6.50 12.95
CA CYS A 274 -1.34 7.05 11.74
C CYS A 274 -0.14 7.94 12.06
N HIS A 275 0.89 7.84 11.23
CA HIS A 275 2.06 8.72 11.28
C HIS A 275 2.46 9.13 9.87
N VAL A 276 2.66 10.43 9.66
CA VAL A 276 3.28 10.96 8.43
C VAL A 276 4.67 11.44 8.85
N ALA A 277 5.72 10.81 8.33
CA ALA A 277 7.09 11.13 8.69
C ALA A 277 7.41 12.61 8.41
N PRO A 278 8.33 13.26 9.15
CA PRO A 278 8.73 14.65 8.86
C PRO A 278 9.16 14.86 7.40
N PRO A 279 9.11 16.11 6.89
CA PRO A 279 9.66 16.45 5.58
C PRO A 279 11.10 15.96 5.42
N THR A 280 11.46 15.52 4.22
CA THR A 280 12.80 15.03 3.89
C THR A 280 13.27 15.65 2.58
N SER A 281 14.60 15.75 2.40
CA SER A 281 15.20 16.14 1.11
C SER A 281 15.47 14.94 0.21
N LEU A 282 15.21 13.72 0.68
CA LEU A 282 15.51 12.47 -0.05
C LEU A 282 14.56 12.25 -1.23
N SER A 283 13.28 12.51 -1.00
CA SER A 283 12.18 12.43 -1.96
C SER A 283 11.31 13.68 -1.78
N ASP A 284 10.65 14.10 -2.85
CA ASP A 284 9.55 15.08 -2.80
C ASP A 284 8.31 14.53 -2.09
N HIS A 285 8.26 13.22 -1.85
CA HIS A 285 7.26 12.55 -1.02
C HIS A 285 7.77 12.19 0.39
N ARG A 286 6.83 12.17 1.34
CA ARG A 286 7.02 11.77 2.74
C ARG A 286 6.43 10.38 2.98
N PRO A 287 7.13 9.49 3.70
CA PRO A 287 6.56 8.22 4.11
C PRO A 287 5.30 8.39 4.98
N VAL A 288 4.28 7.56 4.72
CA VAL A 288 3.05 7.45 5.52
C VAL A 288 2.98 6.07 6.15
N TYR A 289 2.62 6.01 7.42
CA TYR A 289 2.55 4.78 8.21
C TYR A 289 1.18 4.61 8.83
N LEU A 290 0.65 3.40 8.72
CA LEU A 290 -0.57 2.95 9.36
C LEU A 290 -0.26 1.75 10.24
N ARG A 291 -0.63 1.80 11.52
CA ARG A 291 -0.82 0.60 12.33
C ARG A 291 -2.31 0.36 12.44
N VAL A 292 -2.74 -0.88 12.21
CA VAL A 292 -4.14 -1.27 12.26
C VAL A 292 -4.32 -2.54 13.08
N GLU A 293 -5.41 -2.58 13.86
CA GLU A 293 -5.92 -3.77 14.55
C GLU A 293 -7.32 -4.10 14.01
N PHE A 294 -7.58 -5.38 13.76
CA PHE A 294 -8.76 -5.89 13.04
C PHE A 294 -9.78 -6.66 13.90
#